data_AF-A0A963BCU1-F1
#
_entry.id   AF-A0A963BCU1-F1
#
_cell.length_a   1.000
_cell.length_b   1.000
_cell.length_c   1.000
_cell.angle_alpha   90.00
_cell.angle_beta   90.00
_cell.angle_gamma   90.00
#
_symmetry.space_group_name_H-M   'P 1'
#
loop_
_entity.id
_entity.type
_entity.pdbx_description
1 polymer ?
#
loop_
_entity_poly.entity_id
_entity_poly.type
_entity_poly.pdbx_seq_one_letter_code
_entity_poly.pdbx_strand_id
1 'polypeptide(L)'
;MDARIWMFLFGLLFTTGFANAAGIYRWTDDKGVVHFTDSPPAAGDAPILDSDAYSPARKPGIRSGEKALHRQALAREAQARKAKAAANQTWLKAREKRAAECRSTDRALDRLRRSSSEIRDQEQRLLKRRRALRCMGPR
;
A
#
# COMPACT_ATOMS: atom_id res chain seq x y z
N MET A 1 -6.93 -66.54 31.45
CA MET A 1 -7.11 -65.64 30.28
C MET A 1 -7.66 -66.49 29.16
N ASP A 2 -8.93 -66.29 28.82
CA ASP A 2 -9.67 -67.25 28.00
C ASP A 2 -9.19 -67.24 26.54
N ALA A 3 -8.92 -68.43 25.99
CA ALA A 3 -8.48 -68.62 24.62
C ALA A 3 -9.45 -68.00 23.58
N ARG A 4 -10.71 -67.80 23.99
CA ARG A 4 -11.75 -67.12 23.21
C ARG A 4 -11.43 -65.63 22.98
N ILE A 5 -10.88 -64.94 23.98
CA ILE A 5 -10.51 -63.52 23.88
C ILE A 5 -9.33 -63.36 22.91
N TRP A 6 -8.37 -64.30 22.95
CA TRP A 6 -7.25 -64.34 22.01
C TRP A 6 -7.72 -64.66 20.58
N MET A 7 -8.70 -65.54 20.40
CA MET A 7 -9.27 -65.85 19.09
C MET A 7 -10.02 -64.65 18.47
N PHE A 8 -10.75 -63.87 19.27
CA PHE A 8 -11.38 -62.62 18.80
C PHE A 8 -10.36 -61.52 18.48
N LEU A 9 -9.31 -61.36 19.30
CA LEU A 9 -8.23 -60.40 19.05
C LEU A 9 -7.41 -60.76 17.79
N PHE A 10 -7.17 -62.05 17.55
CA PHE A 10 -6.45 -62.51 16.36
C PHE A 10 -7.31 -62.37 15.09
N GLY A 11 -8.62 -62.60 15.20
CA GLY A 11 -9.57 -62.39 14.10
C GLY A 11 -9.72 -60.92 13.70
N LEU A 12 -9.68 -59.99 14.66
CA LEU A 12 -9.81 -58.55 14.39
C LEU A 12 -8.55 -57.94 13.74
N LEU A 13 -7.37 -58.53 13.99
CA LEU A 13 -6.11 -58.06 13.40
C LEU A 13 -6.01 -58.39 11.90
N PHE A 14 -6.68 -59.46 11.43
CA PHE A 14 -6.60 -59.93 10.05
C PHE A 14 -7.42 -59.11 9.05
N THR A 15 -8.35 -58.25 9.50
CA THR A 15 -9.22 -57.48 8.59
C THR A 15 -8.64 -56.15 8.12
N THR A 16 -7.45 -55.75 8.59
CA THR A 16 -6.88 -54.41 8.29
C THR A 16 -5.94 -54.40 7.06
N GLY A 17 -5.96 -55.45 6.24
CA GLY A 17 -4.90 -55.76 5.27
C GLY A 17 -5.11 -55.35 3.81
N PHE A 18 -5.95 -54.37 3.49
CA PHE A 18 -6.03 -53.82 2.13
C PHE A 18 -5.99 -52.29 2.14
N ALA A 19 -4.86 -51.74 2.59
CA ALA A 19 -4.49 -50.38 2.23
C ALA A 19 -4.01 -50.39 0.78
N ASN A 20 -4.88 -49.99 -0.16
CA ASN A 20 -4.48 -49.74 -1.54
C ASN A 20 -3.40 -48.64 -1.53
N ALA A 21 -2.21 -48.97 -2.03
CA ALA A 21 -1.17 -47.97 -2.25
C ALA A 21 -1.67 -46.95 -3.27
N ALA A 22 -1.80 -45.69 -2.85
CA ALA A 22 -2.23 -44.59 -3.72
C ALA A 22 -1.07 -44.22 -4.66
N GLY A 23 -0.94 -44.95 -5.77
CA GLY A 23 -0.01 -44.66 -6.85
C GLY A 23 -0.77 -44.31 -8.13
N ILE A 24 -0.33 -43.28 -8.85
CA ILE A 24 -0.89 -42.97 -10.17
C ILE A 24 -0.27 -43.92 -11.18
N TYR A 25 -1.07 -44.79 -11.78
CA TYR A 25 -0.62 -45.73 -12.82
C TYR A 25 -0.69 -45.06 -14.19
N ARG A 26 0.32 -45.31 -15.02
CA ARG A 26 0.34 -44.89 -16.42
C ARG A 26 0.49 -46.09 -17.34
N TRP A 27 -0.43 -46.25 -18.28
CA TRP A 27 -0.35 -47.27 -19.32
C TRP A 27 -0.85 -46.72 -20.66
N THR A 28 -0.46 -47.37 -21.76
CA THR A 28 -0.87 -47.01 -23.11
C THR A 28 -1.74 -48.14 -23.66
N ASP A 29 -2.92 -47.82 -24.17
CA ASP A 29 -3.82 -48.83 -24.75
C ASP A 29 -3.42 -49.23 -26.18
N ASP A 30 -4.10 -50.24 -26.74
CA ASP A 30 -3.85 -50.76 -28.09
C ASP A 30 -4.02 -49.72 -29.21
N LYS A 31 -4.68 -48.59 -28.91
CA LYS A 31 -4.89 -47.46 -29.84
C LYS A 31 -3.85 -46.35 -29.65
N GLY A 32 -2.87 -46.54 -28.75
CA GLY A 32 -1.81 -45.58 -28.47
C GLY A 32 -2.22 -44.46 -27.51
N VAL A 33 -3.37 -44.55 -26.84
CA VAL A 33 -3.84 -43.53 -25.89
C VAL A 33 -3.25 -43.78 -24.51
N VAL A 34 -2.68 -42.74 -23.93
CA VAL A 34 -2.09 -42.79 -22.57
C VAL A 34 -3.17 -42.52 -21.53
N HIS A 35 -3.35 -43.47 -20.62
CA HIS A 35 -4.29 -43.37 -19.50
C HIS A 35 -3.55 -43.17 -18.18
N PHE A 36 -4.13 -42.35 -17.30
CA PHE A 36 -3.70 -42.13 -15.93
C PHE A 36 -4.84 -42.49 -14.98
N THR A 37 -4.59 -43.36 -14.02
CA THR A 37 -5.62 -43.87 -13.11
C THR A 37 -5.05 -44.13 -11.72
N ASP A 38 -5.85 -43.88 -10.69
CA ASP A 38 -5.53 -44.19 -9.28
C ASP A 38 -5.80 -45.67 -8.95
N SER A 39 -6.37 -46.43 -9.88
CA SER A 39 -6.62 -47.87 -9.76
C SER A 39 -5.82 -48.65 -10.81
N PRO A 40 -5.22 -49.81 -10.45
CA PRO A 40 -4.42 -50.60 -11.39
C PRO A 40 -5.27 -51.09 -12.57
N PRO A 41 -4.70 -51.18 -13.79
CA PRO A 41 -5.43 -51.69 -14.95
C PRO A 41 -5.77 -53.19 -14.79
N ALA A 42 -6.91 -53.61 -15.35
CA ALA A 42 -7.41 -54.98 -15.24
C ALA A 42 -6.52 -56.03 -15.94
N ALA A 43 -5.61 -55.61 -16.83
CA ALA A 43 -4.64 -56.47 -17.49
C ALA A 43 -3.35 -55.68 -17.79
N GLY A 44 -2.21 -56.25 -17.42
CA GLY A 44 -0.86 -55.76 -17.74
C GLY A 44 -0.15 -55.04 -16.59
N ASP A 45 1.17 -55.26 -16.50
CA ASP A 45 2.05 -54.58 -15.55
C ASP A 45 2.17 -53.10 -15.92
N ALA A 46 1.44 -52.23 -15.21
CA ALA A 46 1.58 -50.78 -15.37
C ALA A 46 2.56 -50.22 -14.33
N PRO A 47 3.61 -49.49 -14.75
CA PRO A 47 4.54 -48.87 -13.83
C PRO A 47 3.83 -47.76 -13.02
N ILE A 48 4.02 -47.80 -11.70
CA ILE A 48 3.56 -46.77 -10.77
C ILE A 48 4.42 -45.53 -10.98
N LEU A 49 3.78 -44.38 -11.18
CA LEU A 49 4.48 -43.10 -11.26
C LEU A 49 4.71 -42.57 -9.84
N ASP A 50 5.97 -42.44 -9.44
CA ASP A 50 6.33 -41.84 -8.15
C ASP A 50 6.28 -40.31 -8.25
N SER A 51 5.26 -39.71 -7.62
CA SER A 51 5.04 -38.26 -7.65
C SER A 51 6.11 -37.47 -6.91
N ASP A 52 6.81 -38.09 -5.96
CA ASP A 52 7.81 -37.42 -5.12
C ASP A 52 9.13 -37.18 -5.85
N ALA A 53 9.36 -37.86 -6.99
CA ALA A 53 10.55 -37.67 -7.81
C ALA A 53 10.54 -36.37 -8.65
N TYR A 54 9.39 -35.67 -8.74
CA TYR A 54 9.27 -34.44 -9.53
C TYR A 54 9.57 -33.19 -8.69
N SER A 55 10.86 -32.83 -8.56
CA SER A 55 11.27 -31.50 -8.11
C SER A 55 11.54 -30.61 -9.33
N PRO A 56 10.70 -29.59 -9.62
CA PRO A 56 10.96 -28.71 -10.76
C PRO A 56 12.28 -27.96 -10.53
N ALA A 57 13.25 -28.17 -11.43
CA ALA A 57 14.52 -27.45 -11.40
C ALA A 57 14.28 -25.93 -11.43
N ARG A 58 14.67 -25.22 -10.36
CA ARG A 58 14.47 -23.78 -10.22
C ARG A 58 15.29 -23.03 -11.28
N LYS A 59 14.62 -22.46 -12.29
CA LYS A 59 15.26 -21.76 -13.41
C LYS A 59 16.13 -20.58 -12.91
N PRO A 60 17.42 -20.48 -13.28
CA PRO A 60 18.34 -19.42 -12.81
C PRO A 60 17.87 -17.97 -13.05
N GLY A 61 17.07 -17.74 -14.10
CA GLY A 61 16.63 -16.40 -14.50
C GLY A 61 15.67 -15.69 -13.54
N ILE A 62 14.89 -16.43 -12.73
CA ILE A 62 13.86 -15.85 -11.85
C ILE A 62 14.50 -14.97 -10.75
N ARG A 63 15.61 -15.42 -10.15
CA ARG A 63 16.30 -14.67 -9.07
C ARG A 63 16.99 -13.39 -9.57
N SER A 64 17.38 -13.35 -10.85
CA SER A 64 17.99 -12.16 -11.46
C SER A 64 16.93 -11.07 -11.70
N GLY A 65 15.76 -11.47 -12.22
CA GLY A 65 14.63 -10.56 -12.42
C GLY A 65 14.13 -9.93 -11.11
N GLU A 66 14.00 -10.73 -10.05
CA GLU A 66 13.57 -10.25 -8.73
C GLU A 66 14.52 -9.17 -8.16
N LYS A 67 15.84 -9.39 -8.25
CA LYS A 67 16.84 -8.41 -7.81
C LYS A 67 16.79 -7.12 -8.63
N ALA A 68 16.58 -7.21 -9.95
CA ALA A 68 16.47 -6.06 -10.82
C ALA A 68 15.21 -5.22 -10.48
N LEU A 69 14.07 -5.88 -10.28
CA LEU A 69 12.83 -5.24 -9.86
C LEU A 69 12.97 -4.56 -8.50
N HIS A 70 13.61 -5.22 -7.53
CA HIS A 70 13.85 -4.65 -6.21
C HIS A 70 14.74 -3.39 -6.26
N ARG A 71 15.84 -3.42 -7.03
CA ARG A 71 16.69 -2.24 -7.24
C ARG A 71 15.93 -1.09 -7.89
N GLN A 72 15.06 -1.39 -8.86
CA GLN A 72 14.23 -0.39 -9.51
C GLN A 72 13.23 0.23 -8.54
N ALA A 73 12.60 -0.57 -7.67
CA ALA A 73 11.69 -0.10 -6.63
C ALA A 73 12.40 0.86 -5.64
N LEU A 74 13.58 0.46 -5.14
CA LEU A 74 14.39 1.32 -4.26
C LEU A 74 14.80 2.64 -4.93
N ALA A 75 15.19 2.60 -6.21
CA ALA A 75 15.53 3.79 -6.97
C ALA A 75 14.32 4.74 -7.12
N ARG A 76 13.13 4.20 -7.41
CA ARG A 76 11.88 4.97 -7.49
C ARG A 76 11.50 5.59 -6.15
N GLU A 77 11.62 4.84 -5.05
CA GLU A 77 11.37 5.36 -3.71
C GLU A 77 12.34 6.48 -3.34
N ALA A 78 13.63 6.31 -3.63
CA ALA A 78 14.64 7.33 -3.38
C ALA A 78 14.36 8.61 -4.19
N GLN A 79 13.99 8.48 -5.46
CA GLN A 79 13.58 9.62 -6.30
C GLN A 79 12.31 10.28 -5.76
N ALA A 80 11.29 9.52 -5.37
CA ALA A 80 10.06 10.04 -4.80
C ALA A 80 10.31 10.80 -3.48
N ARG A 81 11.20 10.29 -2.62
CA ARG A 81 11.62 10.98 -1.39
C ARG A 81 12.31 12.31 -1.70
N LYS A 82 13.23 12.34 -2.66
CA LYS A 82 13.91 13.57 -3.10
C LYS A 82 12.91 14.58 -3.68
N ALA A 83 11.99 14.13 -4.53
CA ALA A 83 10.95 14.98 -5.11
C ALA A 83 10.02 15.58 -4.04
N LYS A 84 9.57 14.77 -3.08
CA LYS A 84 8.78 15.24 -1.93
C LYS A 84 9.54 16.25 -1.07
N ALA A 85 10.81 15.99 -0.78
CA ALA A 85 11.64 16.91 -0.01
C ALA A 85 11.81 18.26 -0.74
N ALA A 86 12.09 18.23 -2.04
CA ALA A 86 12.19 19.44 -2.86
C ALA A 86 10.85 20.21 -2.90
N ALA A 87 9.74 19.51 -3.09
CA ALA A 87 8.40 20.12 -3.07
C ALA A 87 8.03 20.73 -1.71
N ASN A 88 8.42 20.07 -0.61
CA ASN A 88 8.18 20.61 0.73
C ASN A 88 9.02 21.88 0.97
N GLN A 89 10.28 21.88 0.54
CA GLN A 89 11.16 23.06 0.64
C GLN A 89 10.63 24.24 -0.18
N THR A 90 10.14 24.01 -1.40
CA THR A 90 9.52 25.09 -2.20
C THR A 90 8.23 25.59 -1.57
N TRP A 91 7.40 24.69 -1.02
CA TRP A 91 6.17 25.07 -0.32
C TRP A 91 6.45 25.91 0.94
N LEU A 92 7.42 25.52 1.76
CA LEU A 92 7.83 26.26 2.95
C LEU A 92 8.32 27.68 2.60
N LYS A 93 9.19 27.80 1.58
CA LYS A 93 9.66 29.10 1.09
C LYS A 93 8.52 29.96 0.54
N ALA A 94 7.60 29.36 -0.22
CA ALA A 94 6.43 30.08 -0.74
C ALA A 94 5.51 30.56 0.40
N ARG A 95 5.31 29.72 1.43
CA ARG A 95 4.52 30.06 2.62
C ARG A 95 5.16 31.21 3.41
N GLU A 96 6.47 31.19 3.59
CA GLU A 96 7.19 32.26 4.28
C GLU A 96 7.08 33.60 3.52
N LYS A 97 7.30 33.58 2.20
CA LYS A 97 7.12 34.76 1.34
C LYS A 97 5.71 35.33 1.44
N ARG A 98 4.69 34.48 1.31
CA ARG A 98 3.28 34.91 1.46
C ARG A 98 3.01 35.50 2.84
N ALA A 99 3.53 34.90 3.90
CA ALA A 99 3.36 35.43 5.25
C ALA A 99 4.04 36.79 5.43
N ALA A 100 5.22 37.00 4.83
CA ALA A 100 5.90 38.30 4.83
C ALA A 100 5.11 39.35 4.04
N GLU A 101 4.57 38.97 2.88
CA GLU A 101 3.75 39.83 2.04
C GLU A 101 2.46 40.24 2.76
N CYS A 102 1.72 39.30 3.36
CA CYS A 102 0.54 39.60 4.18
C CYS A 102 0.86 40.61 5.29
N ARG A 103 1.94 40.40 6.06
CA ARG A 103 2.36 41.35 7.11
C ARG A 103 2.67 42.74 6.57
N SER A 104 3.23 42.84 5.36
CA SER A 104 3.54 44.13 4.74
C SER A 104 2.26 44.85 4.30
N THR A 105 1.30 44.13 3.72
CA THR A 105 0.01 44.64 3.30
C THR A 105 -0.83 45.08 4.51
N ASP A 106 -0.84 44.31 5.59
CA ASP A 106 -1.53 44.66 6.83
C ASP A 106 -0.99 45.98 7.41
N ARG A 107 0.33 46.15 7.45
CA ARG A 107 0.96 47.41 7.89
C ARG A 107 0.61 48.58 6.98
N ALA A 108 0.49 48.35 5.67
CA ALA A 108 0.07 49.38 4.72
C ALA A 108 -1.39 49.78 4.95
N LEU A 109 -2.28 48.79 5.14
CA LEU A 109 -3.69 49.04 5.46
C LEU A 109 -3.85 49.79 6.79
N ASP A 110 -3.10 49.41 7.82
CA ASP A 110 -3.12 50.11 9.11
C ASP A 110 -2.66 51.56 9.01
N ARG A 111 -1.66 51.83 8.16
CA ARG A 111 -1.20 53.20 7.89
C ARG A 111 -2.31 54.03 7.25
N LEU A 112 -2.97 53.48 6.22
CA LEU A 112 -4.07 54.16 5.54
C LEU A 112 -5.29 54.38 6.45
N ARG A 113 -5.61 53.41 7.31
CA ARG A 113 -6.67 53.54 8.31
C ARG A 113 -6.36 54.66 9.31
N ARG A 114 -5.13 54.71 9.83
CA ARG A 114 -4.69 55.77 10.74
C ARG A 114 -4.75 57.14 10.08
N SER A 115 -4.19 57.31 8.88
CA SER A 115 -4.25 58.60 8.18
C SER A 115 -5.69 59.04 7.90
N SER A 116 -6.58 58.11 7.54
CA SER A 116 -8.00 58.41 7.35
C SER A 116 -8.67 58.88 8.64
N SER A 117 -8.35 58.26 9.78
CA SER A 117 -8.87 58.70 11.09
C SER A 117 -8.33 60.08 11.48
N GLU A 118 -7.05 60.36 11.24
CA GLU A 118 -6.43 61.66 11.54
C GLU A 118 -7.06 62.80 10.73
N ILE A 119 -7.33 62.57 9.44
CA ILE A 119 -8.03 63.51 8.57
C ILE A 119 -9.43 63.81 9.14
N ARG A 120 -10.17 62.76 9.51
CA ARG A 120 -11.52 62.91 10.08
C ARG A 120 -11.49 63.72 11.38
N ASP A 121 -10.53 63.45 12.26
CA ASP A 121 -10.35 64.18 13.51
C ASP A 121 -9.98 65.65 13.27
N GLN A 122 -9.12 65.92 12.27
CA GLN A 122 -8.76 67.27 11.88
C GLN A 122 -9.99 68.04 11.35
N GLU A 123 -10.80 67.44 10.50
CA GLU A 123 -12.05 68.04 10.01
C GLU A 123 -12.98 68.40 11.17
N GLN A 124 -13.18 67.49 12.13
CA GLN A 124 -14.00 67.76 13.32
C GLN A 124 -13.44 68.91 14.16
N ARG A 125 -12.13 69.00 14.34
CA ARG A 125 -11.48 70.13 15.02
C ARG A 125 -11.73 71.45 14.30
N LEU A 126 -11.57 71.47 12.98
CA LEU A 126 -11.82 72.66 12.15
C LEU A 126 -13.30 73.08 12.19
N LEU A 127 -14.24 72.13 12.12
CA LEU A 127 -15.67 72.41 12.23
C LEU A 127 -16.03 73.01 13.60
N LYS A 128 -15.49 72.49 14.70
CA LYS A 128 -15.67 73.06 16.05
C LYS A 128 -15.13 74.48 16.13
N ARG A 129 -13.91 74.73 15.64
CA ARG A 129 -13.30 76.07 15.62
C ARG A 129 -14.13 77.06 14.79
N ARG A 130 -14.62 76.63 13.62
CA ARG A 130 -15.51 77.44 12.76
C ARG A 130 -16.82 77.79 13.48
N ARG A 131 -17.42 76.85 14.21
CA ARG A 131 -18.63 77.11 15.01
C ARG A 131 -18.36 78.11 16.14
N ALA A 132 -17.26 77.96 16.87
CA ALA A 132 -16.88 78.88 17.94
C ALA A 132 -16.68 80.33 17.43
N LEU A 133 -15.97 80.50 16.31
CA LEU A 133 -15.77 81.80 15.68
C LEU A 133 -17.09 82.43 15.21
N ARG A 134 -18.05 81.62 14.73
CA ARG A 134 -19.38 82.10 14.34
C ARG A 134 -20.17 82.66 15.54
N CYS A 135 -20.06 82.05 16.72
CA CYS A 135 -20.73 82.53 17.93
C CYS A 135 -20.07 83.79 18.54
N MET A 136 -18.89 84.19 18.05
CA MET A 136 -18.15 85.39 18.46
C MET A 136 -18.26 86.54 17.44
N GLY A 137 -19.11 86.42 16.41
CA GLY A 137 -19.39 87.51 15.48
C GLY A 137 -20.04 88.72 16.17
N PRO A 138 -19.89 89.94 15.60
CA PRO A 138 -20.25 91.19 16.28
C PRO A 138 -21.75 91.22 16.64
N ARG A 139 -22.03 91.66 17.87
CA ARG A 139 -23.38 91.89 18.39
C ARG A 139 -24.03 93.09 17.72
#